data_AF-A0A1G4FG45-F1
#
_entry.id   AF-A0A1G4FG45-F1
#
_cell.length_a   1.000
_cell.length_b   1.000
_cell.length_c   1.000
_cell.angle_alpha   90.00
_cell.angle_beta   90.00
_cell.angle_gamma   90.00
#
_symmetry.space_group_name_H-M   'P 1'
#
loop_
_entity.id
_entity.type
_entity.pdbx_description
1 polymer ?
#
loop_
_entity_poly.entity_id
_entity_poly.type
_entity_poly.pdbx_seq_one_letter_code
_entity_poly.pdbx_strand_id
1 'polypeptide(L)'
;MSENKGYITIISLFVMAILMFMGIFLLYLSYLERMIVNSAIQADQCFYSGEGKIYLCLNDERYYKEEILPRIKHYLIFGREGNFPKGNRIKIAEEDLLIQNDNPYVTMKISEKDDKLRGCLNTNSIYINSKKNIEGYFNILNSFYEMGFPILREDLFEEEEKEEFNAFLSETIREFDHLIVDNKVVINSIGNERIDVVFSEDGQKVSVELYRPKERFPHERFVLNSEELFLVVKREKGIQPFVSILNDFSDKDKKVKGILYVQGNLIINDQINIEGILMIDGGEIVCNSLGKPSVSGITFLNEYKGQIDDLSERIEFSFDKRLIRKFGIYIDNYINPKLIAIKEKR
;
A
#
# COMPACT_ATOMS: atom_id res chain seq x y z
N MET A 1 82.86 19.62 -45.18
CA MET A 1 81.41 19.61 -44.86
C MET A 1 80.82 18.20 -44.98
N SER A 2 81.47 17.18 -44.38
CA SER A 2 81.06 15.76 -44.50
C SER A 2 81.38 14.88 -43.28
N GLU A 3 81.64 15.44 -42.09
CA GLU A 3 81.90 14.64 -40.87
C GLU A 3 80.71 14.54 -39.90
N ASN A 4 79.63 15.31 -40.09
CA ASN A 4 78.47 15.30 -39.18
C ASN A 4 77.31 14.38 -39.61
N LYS A 5 77.43 13.64 -40.72
CA LYS A 5 76.31 12.84 -41.25
C LYS A 5 75.97 11.59 -40.43
N GLY A 6 76.98 10.91 -39.86
CA GLY A 6 76.76 9.69 -39.05
C GLY A 6 76.07 9.96 -37.71
N TYR A 7 76.36 11.11 -37.08
CA TYR A 7 75.74 11.52 -35.81
C TYR A 7 74.24 11.87 -36.00
N ILE A 8 73.90 12.50 -37.14
CA ILE A 8 72.51 12.80 -37.52
C ILE A 8 71.70 11.51 -37.70
N THR A 9 72.28 10.47 -38.32
CA THR A 9 71.61 9.17 -38.49
C THR A 9 71.34 8.49 -37.15
N ILE A 10 72.31 8.49 -36.23
CA ILE A 10 72.14 7.91 -34.90
C ILE A 10 71.06 8.64 -34.11
N ILE A 11 71.11 9.98 -34.08
CA ILE A 11 70.08 10.80 -33.41
C ILE A 11 68.69 10.55 -34.02
N SER A 12 68.59 10.50 -35.35
CA SER A 12 67.33 10.20 -36.04
C SER A 12 66.74 8.84 -35.65
N LEU A 13 67.60 7.82 -35.50
CA LEU A 13 67.20 6.47 -35.11
C LEU A 13 66.72 6.42 -33.65
N PHE A 14 67.39 7.15 -32.75
CA PHE A 14 66.94 7.32 -31.36
C PHE A 14 65.60 8.05 -31.28
N VAL A 15 65.45 9.16 -32.02
CA VAL A 15 64.18 9.91 -32.07
C VAL A 15 63.06 9.01 -32.62
N MET A 16 63.31 8.23 -33.67
CA MET A 16 62.32 7.33 -34.23
C MET A 16 61.97 6.18 -33.28
N ALA A 17 62.93 5.63 -32.54
CA ALA A 17 62.68 4.63 -31.51
C ALA A 17 61.82 5.18 -30.35
N ILE A 18 62.10 6.42 -29.91
CA ILE A 18 61.29 7.11 -28.89
C ILE A 18 59.87 7.36 -29.41
N LEU A 19 59.72 7.84 -30.65
CA LEU A 19 58.42 8.06 -31.27
C LEU A 19 57.63 6.74 -31.41
N MET A 20 58.28 5.65 -31.79
CA MET A 20 57.66 4.34 -31.88
C MET A 20 57.22 3.83 -30.50
N PHE A 21 58.07 3.99 -29.48
CA PHE A 21 57.74 3.63 -28.11
C PHE A 21 56.55 4.43 -27.57
N MET A 22 56.52 5.75 -27.81
CA MET A 22 55.39 6.60 -27.46
C MET A 22 54.11 6.21 -28.22
N GLY A 23 54.22 5.85 -29.51
CA GLY A 23 53.10 5.36 -30.30
C GLY A 23 52.50 4.06 -29.76
N ILE A 24 53.35 3.08 -29.41
CA ILE A 24 52.91 1.83 -28.79
C ILE A 24 52.28 2.08 -27.43
N PHE A 25 52.87 2.96 -26.61
CA PHE A 25 52.32 3.33 -25.31
C PHE A 25 50.94 3.98 -25.43
N LEU A 26 50.74 4.90 -26.39
CA LEU A 26 49.43 5.52 -26.66
C LEU A 26 48.39 4.50 -27.12
N LEU A 27 48.76 3.56 -27.98
CA LEU A 27 47.86 2.47 -28.39
C LEU A 27 47.45 1.60 -27.20
N TYR A 28 48.40 1.28 -26.32
CA TYR A 28 48.12 0.52 -25.10
C TYR A 28 47.18 1.29 -24.15
N LEU A 29 47.43 2.58 -23.94
CA LEU A 29 46.57 3.44 -23.12
C LEU A 29 45.15 3.49 -23.68
N SER A 30 45.00 3.71 -24.99
CA SER A 30 43.71 3.72 -25.68
C SER A 30 42.96 2.39 -25.55
N TYR A 31 43.68 1.26 -25.61
CA TYR A 31 43.10 -0.05 -25.38
C TYR A 31 42.57 -0.22 -23.95
N LEU A 32 43.34 0.20 -22.94
CA LEU A 32 42.91 0.16 -21.54
C LEU A 32 41.69 1.05 -21.29
N GLU A 33 41.72 2.29 -21.79
CA GLU A 33 40.58 3.21 -21.69
C GLU A 33 39.32 2.61 -22.29
N ARG A 34 39.44 2.00 -23.48
CA ARG A 34 38.31 1.32 -24.12
C ARG A 34 37.77 0.16 -23.28
N MET A 35 38.64 -0.62 -22.64
CA MET A 35 38.20 -1.71 -21.76
C MET A 35 37.45 -1.18 -20.53
N ILE A 36 37.96 -0.12 -19.90
CA ILE A 36 37.33 0.51 -18.73
C ILE A 36 35.95 1.06 -19.11
N VAL A 37 35.87 1.81 -20.22
CA VAL A 37 34.60 2.36 -20.72
C VAL A 37 33.60 1.25 -21.04
N ASN A 38 34.02 0.20 -21.73
CA ASN A 38 33.14 -0.93 -22.03
C ASN A 38 32.65 -1.64 -20.77
N SER A 39 33.53 -1.82 -19.78
CA SER A 39 33.15 -2.43 -18.50
C SER A 39 32.14 -1.56 -17.75
N ALA A 40 32.30 -0.23 -17.78
CA ALA A 40 31.35 0.70 -17.18
C ALA A 40 29.99 0.63 -17.88
N ILE A 41 29.96 0.68 -19.22
CA ILE A 41 28.73 0.53 -20.00
C ILE A 41 28.03 -0.79 -19.68
N GLN A 42 28.76 -1.91 -19.62
CA GLN A 42 28.18 -3.22 -19.28
C GLN A 42 27.61 -3.25 -17.86
N ALA A 43 28.27 -2.60 -16.91
CA ALA A 43 27.82 -2.49 -15.53
C ALA A 43 26.53 -1.66 -15.42
N ASP A 44 26.43 -0.58 -16.18
CA ASP A 44 25.23 0.28 -16.24
C ASP A 44 24.06 -0.46 -16.89
N GLN A 45 24.29 -1.19 -17.99
CA GLN A 45 23.26 -2.02 -18.62
C GLN A 45 22.74 -3.12 -17.68
N CYS A 46 23.62 -3.75 -16.90
CA CYS A 46 23.19 -4.69 -15.86
C CYS A 46 22.30 -4.01 -14.82
N PHE A 47 22.68 -2.80 -14.41
CA PHE A 47 21.93 -2.02 -13.43
C PHE A 47 20.51 -1.71 -13.95
N TYR A 48 20.41 -1.11 -15.13
CA TYR A 48 19.14 -0.78 -15.75
C TYR A 48 18.26 -2.01 -16.02
N SER A 49 18.85 -3.15 -16.38
CA SER A 49 18.08 -4.38 -16.55
C SER A 49 17.42 -4.84 -15.25
N GLY A 50 18.15 -4.81 -14.13
CA GLY A 50 17.57 -5.24 -12.84
C GLY A 50 16.62 -4.22 -12.24
N GLU A 51 16.89 -2.93 -12.45
CA GLU A 51 15.94 -1.85 -12.15
C GLU A 51 14.64 -2.03 -12.95
N GLY A 52 14.74 -2.30 -14.25
CA GLY A 52 13.59 -2.59 -15.11
C GLY A 52 12.74 -3.76 -14.61
N LYS A 53 13.38 -4.85 -14.17
CA LYS A 53 12.68 -6.00 -13.56
C LYS A 53 11.90 -5.62 -12.29
N ILE A 54 12.49 -4.78 -11.44
CA ILE A 54 11.83 -4.29 -10.21
C ILE A 54 10.63 -3.42 -10.57
N TYR A 55 10.79 -2.49 -11.51
CA TYR A 55 9.69 -1.64 -11.98
C TYR A 55 8.56 -2.46 -12.62
N LEU A 56 8.88 -3.45 -13.44
CA LEU A 56 7.90 -4.36 -14.03
C LEU A 56 7.08 -5.08 -12.95
N CYS A 57 7.74 -5.61 -11.91
CA CYS A 57 7.04 -6.31 -10.83
C CYS A 57 6.03 -5.42 -10.09
N LEU A 58 6.32 -4.13 -9.93
CA LEU A 58 5.47 -3.22 -9.16
C LEU A 58 4.39 -2.53 -10.00
N ASN A 59 4.64 -2.31 -11.30
CA ASN A 59 3.77 -1.47 -12.14
C ASN A 59 2.99 -2.24 -13.21
N ASP A 60 3.47 -3.39 -13.70
CA ASP A 60 2.71 -4.19 -14.66
C ASP A 60 1.67 -5.02 -13.91
N GLU A 61 0.40 -4.88 -14.32
CA GLU A 61 -0.73 -5.53 -13.65
C GLU A 61 -0.57 -7.05 -13.53
N ARG A 62 0.06 -7.71 -14.52
CA ARG A 62 0.25 -9.17 -14.52
C ARG A 62 1.09 -9.58 -13.31
N TYR A 63 2.26 -8.96 -13.15
CA TYR A 63 3.15 -9.28 -12.04
C TYR A 63 2.65 -8.72 -10.72
N TYR A 64 2.06 -7.52 -10.74
CA TYR A 64 1.54 -6.91 -9.53
C TYR A 64 0.36 -7.69 -8.93
N LYS A 65 -0.71 -7.90 -9.70
CA LYS A 65 -1.96 -8.52 -9.21
C LYS A 65 -1.79 -10.03 -8.98
N GLU A 66 -1.03 -10.74 -9.81
CA GLU A 66 -0.91 -12.20 -9.70
C GLU A 66 0.23 -12.66 -8.77
N GLU A 67 1.27 -11.85 -8.59
CA GLU A 67 2.46 -12.25 -7.86
C GLU A 67 2.73 -11.38 -6.61
N ILE A 68 2.78 -10.05 -6.72
CA ILE A 68 3.11 -9.16 -5.59
C ILE A 68 1.98 -9.08 -4.57
N LEU A 69 0.78 -8.66 -5.00
CA LEU A 69 -0.36 -8.40 -4.14
C LEU A 69 -0.77 -9.64 -3.31
N PRO A 70 -0.86 -10.86 -3.87
CA PRO A 70 -1.22 -12.04 -3.09
C PRO A 70 -0.19 -12.39 -2.01
N ARG A 71 1.11 -12.16 -2.27
CA ARG A 71 2.19 -12.36 -1.29
C ARG A 71 2.09 -11.37 -0.14
N ILE A 72 1.79 -10.10 -0.45
CA ILE A 72 1.53 -9.07 0.57
C ILE A 72 0.32 -9.44 1.42
N LYS A 73 -0.83 -9.75 0.79
CA LYS A 73 -2.06 -10.14 1.51
C LYS A 73 -1.81 -11.35 2.41
N HIS A 74 -1.11 -12.37 1.91
CA HIS A 74 -0.72 -13.53 2.71
C HIS A 74 0.15 -13.15 3.92
N TYR A 75 1.16 -12.29 3.74
CA TYR A 75 1.99 -11.83 4.85
C TYR A 75 1.18 -11.05 5.89
N LEU A 76 0.25 -10.19 5.47
CA LEU A 76 -0.59 -9.41 6.40
C LEU A 76 -1.53 -10.31 7.22
N ILE A 77 -2.01 -11.42 6.66
CA ILE A 77 -2.89 -12.37 7.35
C ILE A 77 -2.11 -13.29 8.29
N PHE A 78 -0.99 -13.86 7.84
CA PHE A 78 -0.29 -14.94 8.55
C PHE A 78 0.99 -14.50 9.28
N GLY A 79 1.47 -13.28 9.03
CA GLY A 79 2.70 -12.74 9.60
C GLY A 79 3.98 -13.47 9.17
N ARG A 80 3.91 -14.32 8.13
CA ARG A 80 5.03 -15.15 7.65
C ARG A 80 5.05 -15.24 6.14
N GLU A 81 6.23 -15.09 5.56
CA GLU A 81 6.46 -15.27 4.11
C GLU A 81 6.50 -16.74 3.68
N GLY A 82 7.03 -17.62 4.54
CA GLY A 82 7.48 -18.96 4.17
C GLY A 82 6.40 -19.95 3.74
N ASN A 83 5.12 -19.60 3.90
CA ASN A 83 3.99 -20.47 3.57
C ASN A 83 3.25 -20.09 2.28
N PHE A 84 3.70 -19.07 1.54
CA PHE A 84 3.07 -18.75 0.26
C PHE A 84 3.31 -19.90 -0.74
N PRO A 85 2.26 -20.47 -1.41
CA PRO A 85 2.39 -21.69 -2.21
C PRO A 85 3.44 -21.64 -3.33
N LYS A 86 3.66 -20.47 -3.92
CA LYS A 86 4.68 -20.24 -4.97
C LYS A 86 6.05 -19.83 -4.41
N GLY A 87 6.21 -19.75 -3.09
CA GLY A 87 7.40 -19.24 -2.42
C GLY A 87 7.63 -17.75 -2.66
N ASN A 88 8.88 -17.32 -2.45
CA ASN A 88 9.28 -15.91 -2.52
C ASN A 88 9.87 -15.48 -3.88
N ARG A 89 9.85 -16.37 -4.88
CA ARG A 89 10.37 -16.10 -6.22
C ARG A 89 9.23 -15.72 -7.16
N ILE A 90 9.51 -14.73 -8.00
CA ILE A 90 8.65 -14.23 -9.06
C ILE A 90 9.44 -14.45 -10.36
N LYS A 91 8.81 -15.09 -11.35
CA LYS A 91 9.43 -15.36 -12.65
C LYS A 91 8.87 -14.36 -13.66
N ILE A 92 9.75 -13.57 -14.24
CA ILE A 92 9.43 -12.66 -15.36
C ILE A 92 9.45 -13.46 -16.66
N ALA A 93 8.49 -13.20 -17.55
CA ALA A 93 8.43 -13.81 -18.86
C ALA A 93 9.62 -13.36 -19.72
N GLU A 94 10.14 -14.26 -20.55
CA GLU A 94 11.34 -13.97 -21.37
C GLU A 94 11.12 -12.80 -22.34
N GLU A 95 9.88 -12.61 -22.82
CA GLU A 95 9.48 -11.50 -23.68
C GLU A 95 9.56 -10.12 -23.00
N ASP A 96 9.42 -10.08 -21.68
CA ASP A 96 9.44 -8.85 -20.89
C ASP A 96 10.87 -8.49 -20.40
N LEU A 97 11.87 -9.34 -20.68
CA LEU A 97 13.25 -9.07 -20.29
C LEU A 97 13.90 -8.06 -21.23
N LEU A 98 14.49 -7.00 -20.66
CA LEU A 98 15.24 -5.98 -21.40
C LEU A 98 16.50 -6.55 -22.10
N ILE A 99 17.06 -7.63 -21.55
CA ILE A 99 18.29 -8.27 -22.03
C ILE A 99 18.01 -9.75 -22.27
N GLN A 100 18.33 -10.23 -23.47
CA GLN A 100 18.25 -11.66 -23.80
C GLN A 100 19.23 -12.48 -22.95
N ASN A 101 18.77 -13.62 -22.44
CA ASN A 101 19.52 -14.52 -21.53
C ASN A 101 19.84 -13.93 -20.14
N ASP A 102 19.17 -12.85 -19.73
CA ASP A 102 19.25 -12.38 -18.35
C ASP A 102 18.54 -13.34 -17.38
N ASN A 103 18.85 -13.27 -16.09
CA ASN A 103 18.15 -14.02 -15.06
C ASN A 103 16.70 -13.49 -14.89
N PRO A 104 15.67 -14.33 -15.08
CA PRO A 104 14.26 -13.91 -15.05
C PRO A 104 13.69 -13.80 -13.64
N TYR A 105 14.46 -14.14 -12.60
CA TYR A 105 13.93 -14.25 -11.25
C TYR A 105 14.11 -12.98 -10.43
N VAL A 106 13.02 -12.57 -9.78
CA VAL A 106 12.99 -11.57 -8.72
C VAL A 106 12.56 -12.26 -7.43
N THR A 107 13.22 -11.94 -6.32
CA THR A 107 12.87 -12.46 -5.00
C THR A 107 12.26 -11.36 -4.15
N MET A 108 11.13 -11.64 -3.51
CA MET A 108 10.46 -10.69 -2.63
C MET A 108 10.74 -11.04 -1.18
N LYS A 109 10.98 -10.01 -0.36
CA LYS A 109 11.05 -10.08 1.09
C LYS A 109 10.22 -8.95 1.69
N ILE A 110 9.63 -9.18 2.83
CA ILE A 110 8.85 -8.25 3.61
C ILE A 110 9.47 -8.21 5.01
N SER A 111 9.75 -7.01 5.46
CA SER A 111 10.33 -6.78 6.78
C SER A 111 9.62 -5.62 7.44
N GLU A 112 9.47 -5.69 8.76
CA GLU A 112 9.04 -4.56 9.56
C GLU A 112 10.28 -3.80 10.02
N LYS A 113 10.39 -2.52 9.64
CA LYS A 113 11.49 -1.64 10.02
C LYS A 113 10.91 -0.31 10.47
N ASP A 114 11.32 0.16 11.65
CA ASP A 114 10.85 1.42 12.25
C ASP A 114 9.30 1.46 12.36
N ASP A 115 8.70 0.35 12.79
CA ASP A 115 7.24 0.15 12.84
C ASP A 115 6.52 0.40 11.51
N LYS A 116 7.19 0.27 10.37
CA LYS A 116 6.57 0.33 9.04
C LYS A 116 6.84 -0.95 8.26
N LEU A 117 5.84 -1.41 7.52
CA LEU A 117 6.01 -2.58 6.66
C LEU A 117 6.70 -2.17 5.36
N ARG A 118 7.89 -2.73 5.14
CA ARG A 118 8.72 -2.48 3.96
C ARG A 118 8.89 -3.76 3.17
N GLY A 119 8.72 -3.64 1.85
CA GLY A 119 9.04 -4.69 0.91
C GLY A 119 10.42 -4.47 0.29
N CYS A 120 11.08 -5.56 -0.06
CA CYS A 120 12.34 -5.58 -0.77
C CYS A 120 12.23 -6.57 -1.93
N LEU A 121 12.42 -6.08 -3.16
CA LEU A 121 12.62 -6.91 -4.35
C LEU A 121 14.11 -7.02 -4.61
N ASN A 122 14.63 -8.25 -4.69
CA ASN A 122 16.03 -8.52 -4.99
C ASN A 122 16.11 -9.33 -6.29
N THR A 123 16.89 -8.84 -7.23
CA THR A 123 17.20 -9.53 -8.47
C THR A 123 18.69 -9.53 -8.74
N ASN A 124 19.13 -10.47 -9.56
CA ASN A 124 20.44 -10.39 -10.18
C ASN A 124 20.26 -10.22 -11.68
N SER A 125 21.12 -9.39 -12.28
CA SER A 125 21.14 -9.13 -13.72
C SER A 125 22.49 -9.49 -14.29
N ILE A 126 22.46 -10.12 -15.46
CA ILE A 126 23.63 -10.62 -16.18
C ILE A 126 23.63 -10.02 -17.58
N TYR A 127 24.70 -9.30 -17.91
CA TYR A 127 24.95 -8.80 -19.26
C TYR A 127 26.39 -9.08 -19.66
N ILE A 128 26.55 -9.92 -20.69
CA ILE A 128 27.84 -10.41 -21.17
C ILE A 128 28.62 -11.07 -20.01
N ASN A 129 29.57 -10.37 -19.40
CA ASN A 129 30.42 -10.85 -18.31
C ASN A 129 30.25 -10.04 -17.01
N SER A 130 29.30 -9.10 -17.00
CA SER A 130 28.98 -8.30 -15.82
C SER A 130 27.78 -8.91 -15.11
N LYS A 131 27.83 -8.94 -13.77
CA LYS A 131 26.73 -9.36 -12.92
C LYS A 131 26.53 -8.34 -11.81
N LYS A 132 25.30 -7.87 -11.65
CA LYS A 132 24.91 -7.00 -10.55
C LYS A 132 23.75 -7.58 -9.76
N ASN A 133 23.81 -7.42 -8.44
CA ASN A 133 22.69 -7.69 -7.55
C ASN A 133 22.02 -6.37 -7.21
N ILE A 134 20.71 -6.28 -7.41
CA ILE A 134 19.96 -5.05 -7.25
C ILE A 134 18.85 -5.28 -6.26
N GLU A 135 18.65 -4.31 -5.36
CA GLU A 135 17.58 -4.31 -4.36
C GLU A 135 16.72 -3.06 -4.50
N GLY A 136 15.43 -3.27 -4.72
CA GLY A 136 14.40 -2.24 -4.71
C GLY A 136 13.62 -2.30 -3.40
N TYR A 137 13.54 -1.17 -2.69
CA TYR A 137 12.83 -1.03 -1.43
C TYR A 137 11.55 -0.25 -1.68
N PHE A 138 10.43 -0.71 -1.13
CA PHE A 138 9.13 -0.08 -1.31
C PHE A 138 8.32 -0.11 -0.01
N ASN A 139 7.45 0.88 0.16
CA ASN A 139 6.40 0.84 1.17
C ASN A 139 5.34 -0.15 0.76
N ILE A 140 4.77 -0.91 1.69
CA ILE A 140 3.71 -1.87 1.38
C ILE A 140 2.34 -1.22 1.53
N LEU A 141 2.17 -0.46 2.61
CA LEU A 141 0.90 0.14 3.00
C LEU A 141 0.86 1.59 2.57
N ASN A 142 -0.36 2.07 2.34
CA ASN A 142 -0.60 3.49 2.17
C ASN A 142 -0.26 4.25 3.47
N SER A 143 0.46 5.36 3.33
CA SER A 143 1.03 6.13 4.44
C SER A 143 -0.02 6.65 5.41
N PHE A 144 -1.23 7.00 4.94
CA PHE A 144 -2.29 7.52 5.81
C PHE A 144 -2.69 6.49 6.89
N TYR A 145 -2.68 5.20 6.58
CA TYR A 145 -2.95 4.14 7.56
C TYR A 145 -1.79 3.88 8.55
N GLU A 146 -0.60 4.45 8.32
CA GLU A 146 0.59 4.29 9.14
C GLU A 146 0.98 5.56 9.93
N MET A 147 0.16 6.62 9.90
CA MET A 147 0.48 7.89 10.57
C MET A 147 0.35 7.85 12.10
N GLY A 148 -0.40 6.88 12.64
CA GLY A 148 -0.61 6.75 14.09
C GLY A 148 -1.71 7.65 14.67
N PHE A 149 -2.41 8.42 13.83
CA PHE A 149 -3.57 9.20 14.26
C PHE A 149 -4.84 8.34 14.23
N PRO A 150 -5.63 8.31 15.31
CA PRO A 150 -6.87 7.52 15.35
C PRO A 150 -8.01 8.17 14.55
N ILE A 151 -7.96 9.49 14.35
CA ILE A 151 -8.89 10.25 13.51
C ILE A 151 -8.07 10.99 12.45
N LEU A 152 -8.44 10.81 11.18
CA LEU A 152 -7.87 11.51 10.04
C LEU A 152 -8.92 12.37 9.36
N ARG A 153 -8.52 13.60 9.05
CA ARG A 153 -9.35 14.67 8.50
C ARG A 153 -8.45 15.68 7.77
N GLU A 154 -9.04 16.39 6.82
CA GLU A 154 -8.31 17.28 5.91
C GLU A 154 -7.54 18.41 6.62
N ASP A 155 -8.09 18.95 7.72
CA ASP A 155 -7.51 20.05 8.50
C ASP A 155 -6.28 19.65 9.35
N LEU A 156 -5.91 18.37 9.38
CA LEU A 156 -4.63 17.93 9.97
C LEU A 156 -3.43 18.12 9.02
N PHE A 157 -3.69 18.40 7.75
CA PHE A 157 -2.68 18.43 6.70
C PHE A 157 -2.42 19.85 6.20
N GLU A 158 -1.19 20.10 5.77
CA GLU A 158 -0.81 21.32 5.05
C GLU A 158 -1.40 21.31 3.63
N GLU A 159 -1.53 22.48 3.00
CA GLU A 159 -2.20 22.63 1.68
C GLU A 159 -1.70 21.64 0.61
N GLU A 160 -0.39 21.38 0.55
CA GLU A 160 0.20 20.42 -0.41
C GLU A 160 -0.23 18.97 -0.14
N GLU A 161 -0.39 18.60 1.13
CA GLU A 161 -0.77 17.24 1.56
C GLU A 161 -2.30 17.02 1.51
N LYS A 162 -3.09 18.10 1.56
CA LYS A 162 -4.55 18.04 1.44
C LYS A 162 -4.99 17.47 0.11
N GLU A 163 -4.34 17.87 -1.00
CA GLU A 163 -4.65 17.34 -2.32
C GLU A 163 -4.43 15.82 -2.37
N GLU A 164 -3.31 15.33 -1.81
CA GLU A 164 -3.02 13.90 -1.73
C GLU A 164 -4.03 13.15 -0.85
N PHE A 165 -4.40 13.73 0.30
CA PHE A 165 -5.37 13.14 1.21
C PHE A 165 -6.77 13.07 0.59
N ASN A 166 -7.20 14.15 -0.08
CA ASN A 166 -8.50 14.21 -0.76
C ASN A 166 -8.57 13.24 -1.95
N ALA A 167 -7.47 13.10 -2.70
CA ALA A 167 -7.36 12.09 -3.75
C ALA A 167 -7.46 10.67 -3.17
N PHE A 168 -6.75 10.40 -2.07
CA PHE A 168 -6.82 9.14 -1.34
C PHE A 168 -8.24 8.82 -0.85
N LEU A 169 -8.93 9.77 -0.19
CA LEU A 169 -10.30 9.58 0.27
C LEU A 169 -11.26 9.32 -0.89
N SER A 170 -11.13 10.10 -1.97
CA SER A 170 -11.95 9.93 -3.18
C SER A 170 -11.78 8.55 -3.81
N GLU A 171 -10.55 8.03 -3.86
CA GLU A 171 -10.26 6.68 -4.32
C GLU A 171 -10.86 5.63 -3.38
N THR A 172 -10.66 5.77 -2.05
CA THR A 172 -11.24 4.88 -1.04
C THR A 172 -12.77 4.79 -1.16
N ILE A 173 -13.43 5.93 -1.34
CA ILE A 173 -14.89 6.03 -1.50
C ILE A 173 -15.37 5.24 -2.71
N ARG A 174 -14.67 5.37 -3.85
CA ARG A 174 -14.98 4.62 -5.07
C ARG A 174 -14.78 3.12 -4.87
N GLU A 175 -13.76 2.71 -4.13
CA GLU A 175 -13.52 1.29 -3.85
C GLU A 175 -14.63 0.64 -3.04
N PHE A 176 -15.30 1.40 -2.16
CA PHE A 176 -16.49 0.90 -1.47
C PHE A 176 -17.67 0.58 -2.42
N ASP A 177 -17.66 1.00 -3.70
CA ASP A 177 -18.60 0.51 -4.73
C ASP A 177 -18.40 -0.97 -5.06
N HIS A 178 -17.18 -1.47 -4.90
CA HIS A 178 -16.77 -2.80 -5.34
C HIS A 178 -16.17 -3.63 -4.21
N LEU A 179 -16.46 -3.27 -2.96
CA LEU A 179 -15.95 -3.98 -1.79
C LEU A 179 -16.41 -5.45 -1.83
N ILE A 180 -15.46 -6.34 -2.13
CA ILE A 180 -15.67 -7.79 -2.11
C ILE A 180 -14.85 -8.35 -0.96
N VAL A 181 -15.54 -8.98 -0.02
CA VAL A 181 -14.92 -9.62 1.14
C VAL A 181 -15.15 -11.11 1.04
N ASP A 182 -14.10 -11.86 0.71
CA ASP A 182 -14.17 -13.31 0.54
C ASP A 182 -14.86 -13.98 1.74
N ASN A 183 -15.90 -14.76 1.46
CA ASN A 183 -16.71 -15.50 2.43
C ASN A 183 -17.43 -14.64 3.49
N LYS A 184 -17.63 -13.32 3.27
CA LYS A 184 -18.40 -12.46 4.17
C LYS A 184 -19.46 -11.66 3.42
N VAL A 185 -20.55 -11.35 4.13
CA VAL A 185 -21.66 -10.55 3.58
C VAL A 185 -21.29 -9.08 3.72
N VAL A 186 -21.16 -8.39 2.59
CA VAL A 186 -21.09 -6.93 2.54
C VAL A 186 -22.51 -6.40 2.39
N ILE A 187 -22.95 -5.59 3.35
CA ILE A 187 -24.30 -5.02 3.36
C ILE A 187 -24.23 -3.66 2.70
N ASN A 188 -24.78 -3.57 1.49
CA ASN A 188 -24.87 -2.32 0.73
C ASN A 188 -26.28 -1.76 0.87
N SER A 189 -26.43 -0.59 1.51
CA SER A 189 -27.73 -0.02 1.85
C SER A 189 -28.12 1.18 1.00
N ILE A 190 -27.69 1.26 -0.27
CA ILE A 190 -28.10 2.34 -1.19
C ILE A 190 -29.64 2.49 -1.17
N GLY A 191 -30.11 3.74 -1.03
CA GLY A 191 -31.54 4.09 -1.04
C GLY A 191 -32.29 3.89 0.29
N ASN A 192 -31.59 3.46 1.35
CA ASN A 192 -32.14 3.37 2.70
C ASN A 192 -32.04 4.70 3.44
N GLU A 193 -33.09 5.04 4.20
CA GLU A 193 -33.07 6.22 5.08
C GLU A 193 -32.54 5.86 6.47
N ARG A 194 -32.98 4.71 7.01
CA ARG A 194 -32.59 4.23 8.33
C ARG A 194 -31.98 2.83 8.22
N ILE A 195 -30.85 2.66 8.90
CA ILE A 195 -30.15 1.39 9.04
C ILE A 195 -29.91 1.16 10.52
N ASP A 196 -30.48 0.10 11.07
CA ASP A 196 -30.28 -0.24 12.48
C ASP A 196 -29.36 -1.45 12.60
N VAL A 197 -28.32 -1.31 13.41
CA VAL A 197 -27.39 -2.38 13.79
C VAL A 197 -27.76 -2.80 15.21
N VAL A 198 -28.42 -3.94 15.34
CA VAL A 198 -29.01 -4.42 16.59
C VAL A 198 -28.27 -5.67 17.08
N PHE A 199 -27.84 -5.65 18.34
CA PHE A 199 -27.25 -6.83 18.99
C PHE A 199 -28.32 -7.80 19.46
N SER A 200 -28.05 -9.10 19.33
CA SER A 200 -28.86 -10.14 19.96
C SER A 200 -28.73 -10.12 21.48
N GLU A 201 -29.72 -10.74 22.16
CA GLU A 201 -29.73 -10.95 23.62
C GLU A 201 -28.43 -11.55 24.15
N ASP A 202 -27.93 -12.59 23.48
CA ASP A 202 -26.67 -13.26 23.85
C ASP A 202 -25.42 -12.39 23.59
N GLY A 203 -25.53 -11.38 22.72
CA GLY A 203 -24.47 -10.49 22.25
C GLY A 203 -23.53 -11.07 21.21
N GLN A 204 -23.82 -12.28 20.72
CA GLN A 204 -22.95 -12.97 19.77
C GLN A 204 -23.33 -12.72 18.32
N LYS A 205 -24.56 -12.27 18.07
CA LYS A 205 -25.07 -11.99 16.74
C LYS A 205 -25.38 -10.51 16.61
N VAL A 206 -25.12 -10.00 15.42
CA VAL A 206 -25.49 -8.65 15.02
C VAL A 206 -26.49 -8.81 13.89
N SER A 207 -27.65 -8.17 14.02
CA SER A 207 -28.57 -8.03 12.89
C SER A 207 -28.55 -6.62 12.36
N VAL A 208 -28.54 -6.50 11.03
CA VAL A 208 -28.68 -5.21 10.34
C VAL A 208 -30.05 -5.16 9.70
N GLU A 209 -30.80 -4.13 10.03
CA GLU A 209 -32.16 -3.90 9.58
C GLU A 209 -32.21 -2.66 8.70
N LEU A 210 -32.78 -2.82 7.51
CA LEU A 210 -32.82 -1.79 6.47
C LEU A 210 -34.24 -1.25 6.29
N TYR A 211 -34.39 0.07 6.32
CA TYR A 211 -35.67 0.76 6.23
C TYR A 211 -35.66 1.75 5.06
N ARG A 212 -36.65 1.64 4.16
CA ARG A 212 -36.85 2.64 3.12
C ARG A 212 -37.46 3.92 3.70
N PRO A 213 -37.41 5.04 2.97
CA PRO A 213 -37.95 6.29 3.46
C PRO A 213 -39.39 6.16 3.96
N LYS A 214 -39.65 6.64 5.18
CA LYS A 214 -40.98 6.63 5.83
C LYS A 214 -41.56 5.26 6.16
N GLU A 215 -40.81 4.17 6.01
CA GLU A 215 -41.25 2.84 6.45
C GLU A 215 -41.09 2.68 7.97
N ARG A 216 -42.02 1.94 8.59
CA ARG A 216 -41.96 1.63 10.03
C ARG A 216 -41.37 0.26 10.34
N PHE A 217 -41.34 -0.63 9.36
CA PHE A 217 -40.84 -1.99 9.50
C PHE A 217 -39.66 -2.19 8.56
N PRO A 218 -38.65 -2.97 8.95
CA PRO A 218 -37.51 -3.23 8.08
C PRO A 218 -37.99 -4.08 6.90
N HIS A 219 -37.60 -3.66 5.69
CA HIS A 219 -37.92 -4.43 4.49
C HIS A 219 -36.89 -5.53 4.22
N GLU A 220 -35.66 -5.35 4.73
CA GLU A 220 -34.61 -6.35 4.69
C GLU A 220 -33.93 -6.48 6.06
N ARG A 221 -33.57 -7.71 6.41
CA ARG A 221 -32.86 -8.03 7.65
C ARG A 221 -31.74 -9.03 7.38
N PHE A 222 -30.53 -8.66 7.75
CA PHE A 222 -29.35 -9.52 7.67
C PHE A 222 -28.95 -9.95 9.07
N VAL A 223 -28.90 -11.25 9.34
CA VAL A 223 -28.40 -11.79 10.60
C VAL A 223 -26.99 -12.30 10.38
N LEU A 224 -26.01 -11.64 11.01
CA LEU A 224 -24.61 -12.01 10.93
C LEU A 224 -24.29 -13.06 11.99
N ASN A 225 -23.68 -14.16 11.54
CA ASN A 225 -23.16 -15.21 12.41
C ASN A 225 -21.73 -14.90 12.91
N SER A 226 -21.15 -13.78 12.47
CA SER A 226 -19.85 -13.27 12.89
C SER A 226 -20.00 -11.93 13.61
N GLU A 227 -19.10 -11.66 14.56
CA GLU A 227 -18.93 -10.33 15.17
C GLU A 227 -18.38 -9.27 14.18
N GLU A 228 -18.03 -9.69 12.97
CA GLU A 228 -17.49 -8.84 11.92
C GLU A 228 -18.59 -8.31 11.00
N LEU A 229 -18.69 -6.99 10.90
CA LEU A 229 -19.63 -6.23 10.10
C LEU A 229 -18.88 -5.48 8.99
N PHE A 230 -19.34 -5.67 7.75
CA PHE A 230 -18.89 -4.92 6.58
C PHE A 230 -20.10 -4.16 6.03
N LEU A 231 -20.24 -2.91 6.46
CA LEU A 231 -21.39 -2.06 6.17
C LEU A 231 -20.99 -0.91 5.26
N VAL A 232 -21.67 -0.78 4.13
CA VAL A 232 -21.49 0.30 3.15
C VAL A 232 -22.83 1.01 2.98
N VAL A 233 -22.95 2.19 3.57
CA VAL A 233 -24.14 3.05 3.50
C VAL A 233 -23.87 4.22 2.59
N LYS A 234 -24.66 4.34 1.52
CA LYS A 234 -24.51 5.38 0.51
C LYS A 234 -25.72 6.28 0.42
N ARG A 235 -25.44 7.55 0.16
CA ARG A 235 -26.46 8.57 -0.04
C ARG A 235 -27.07 8.41 -1.42
N GLU A 236 -28.39 8.35 -1.49
CA GLU A 236 -29.13 8.52 -2.75
C GLU A 236 -29.73 9.93 -2.79
N LYS A 237 -29.97 10.46 -4.00
CA LYS A 237 -30.45 11.83 -4.19
C LYS A 237 -31.75 12.08 -3.41
N GLY A 238 -31.70 13.01 -2.45
CA GLY A 238 -32.85 13.40 -1.63
C GLY A 238 -33.07 12.57 -0.36
N ILE A 239 -32.17 11.63 -0.05
CA ILE A 239 -32.20 10.83 1.18
C ILE A 239 -30.90 11.11 1.96
N GLN A 240 -31.00 11.44 3.24
CA GLN A 240 -29.84 11.52 4.14
C GLN A 240 -29.87 10.28 5.04
N PRO A 241 -29.08 9.23 4.74
CA PRO A 241 -29.13 8.01 5.53
C PRO A 241 -28.57 8.26 6.94
N PHE A 242 -29.09 7.52 7.91
CA PHE A 242 -28.47 7.40 9.22
C PHE A 242 -28.36 5.94 9.65
N VAL A 243 -27.23 5.63 10.28
CA VAL A 243 -26.96 4.33 10.89
C VAL A 243 -27.14 4.47 12.39
N SER A 244 -27.97 3.63 12.99
CA SER A 244 -28.20 3.59 14.43
C SER A 244 -27.66 2.28 14.99
N ILE A 245 -26.63 2.34 15.82
CA ILE A 245 -26.12 1.18 16.54
C ILE A 245 -26.84 1.11 17.88
N LEU A 246 -27.64 0.07 18.05
CA LEU A 246 -28.56 -0.14 19.16
C LEU A 246 -28.14 -1.36 19.97
N ASN A 247 -28.15 -1.21 21.28
CA ASN A 247 -28.02 -2.32 22.21
C ASN A 247 -29.27 -2.38 23.08
N ASP A 248 -30.17 -3.32 22.77
CA ASP A 248 -31.43 -3.47 23.51
C ASP A 248 -31.24 -4.24 24.85
N PHE A 249 -30.02 -4.67 25.18
CA PHE A 249 -29.73 -5.56 26.32
C PHE A 249 -28.51 -5.09 27.14
N SER A 250 -28.71 -4.76 28.42
CA SER A 250 -27.94 -3.72 29.13
C SER A 250 -26.59 -4.08 29.79
N ASP A 251 -26.09 -5.32 29.79
CA ASP A 251 -25.04 -5.67 30.78
C ASP A 251 -23.70 -6.21 30.23
N LYS A 252 -23.43 -6.12 28.92
CA LYS A 252 -22.16 -6.63 28.34
C LYS A 252 -21.45 -5.59 27.50
N ASP A 253 -20.11 -5.59 27.56
CA ASP A 253 -19.25 -4.89 26.60
C ASP A 253 -19.52 -5.42 25.18
N LYS A 254 -20.37 -4.72 24.42
CA LYS A 254 -20.66 -5.05 23.02
C LYS A 254 -19.64 -4.42 22.11
N LYS A 255 -19.25 -5.16 21.07
CA LYS A 255 -18.24 -4.74 20.10
C LYS A 255 -18.72 -4.98 18.69
N VAL A 256 -18.66 -3.96 17.84
CA VAL A 256 -18.80 -4.09 16.39
C VAL A 256 -17.40 -4.12 15.80
N LYS A 257 -17.01 -5.22 15.16
CA LYS A 257 -15.70 -5.34 14.51
C LYS A 257 -15.87 -5.19 13.00
N GLY A 258 -14.97 -4.50 12.30
CA GLY A 258 -14.98 -4.52 10.83
C GLY A 258 -14.85 -3.16 10.17
N ILE A 259 -15.54 -3.00 9.04
CA ILE A 259 -15.48 -1.79 8.21
C ILE A 259 -16.87 -1.18 8.15
N LEU A 260 -16.99 0.06 8.59
CA LEU A 260 -18.21 0.84 8.54
C LEU A 260 -17.96 2.09 7.68
N TYR A 261 -18.54 2.11 6.49
CA TYR A 261 -18.56 3.28 5.62
C TYR A 261 -19.96 3.89 5.62
N VAL A 262 -20.09 5.15 6.02
CA VAL A 262 -21.39 5.83 6.18
C VAL A 262 -21.40 7.19 5.51
N GLN A 263 -22.12 7.31 4.40
CA GLN A 263 -22.42 8.61 3.75
C GLN A 263 -23.61 9.34 4.40
N GLY A 264 -23.47 9.65 5.67
CA GLY A 264 -24.55 10.21 6.47
C GLY A 264 -24.21 10.22 7.93
N ASN A 265 -25.24 10.11 8.78
CA ASN A 265 -25.03 10.22 10.22
C ASN A 265 -24.84 8.84 10.85
N LEU A 266 -23.95 8.73 11.82
CA LEU A 266 -23.79 7.55 12.66
C LEU A 266 -24.25 7.88 14.08
N ILE A 267 -25.22 7.14 14.60
CA ILE A 267 -25.78 7.31 15.93
C ILE A 267 -25.41 6.09 16.77
N ILE A 268 -24.72 6.32 17.88
CA ILE A 268 -24.34 5.27 18.84
C ILE A 268 -25.20 5.46 20.09
N ASN A 269 -26.13 4.55 20.33
CA ASN A 269 -27.17 4.70 21.37
C ASN A 269 -26.90 3.93 22.67
N ASP A 270 -25.66 3.48 22.90
CA ASP A 270 -25.24 2.84 24.15
C ASP A 270 -23.69 2.81 24.24
N GLN A 271 -23.12 2.20 25.29
CA GLN A 271 -21.67 1.98 25.45
C GLN A 271 -21.18 0.84 24.54
N ILE A 272 -21.14 1.12 23.24
CA ILE A 272 -20.77 0.15 22.20
C ILE A 272 -19.39 0.51 21.65
N ASN A 273 -18.49 -0.48 21.61
CA ASN A 273 -17.16 -0.27 21.07
C ASN A 273 -17.10 -0.65 19.58
N ILE A 274 -16.43 0.16 18.78
CA ILE A 274 -16.18 -0.10 17.35
C ILE A 274 -14.70 -0.45 17.19
N GLU A 275 -14.40 -1.58 16.58
CA GLU A 275 -13.04 -2.07 16.36
C GLU A 275 -12.78 -2.28 14.86
N GLY A 276 -12.02 -1.38 14.24
CA GLY A 276 -11.63 -1.51 12.83
C GLY A 276 -11.52 -0.17 12.10
N ILE A 277 -12.13 -0.10 10.92
CA ILE A 277 -12.06 1.07 10.04
C ILE A 277 -13.43 1.72 9.99
N LEU A 278 -13.52 2.96 10.48
CA LEU A 278 -14.71 3.78 10.42
C LEU A 278 -14.50 4.90 9.40
N MET A 279 -15.46 5.14 8.52
CA MET A 279 -15.42 6.25 7.59
C MET A 279 -16.77 6.94 7.52
N ILE A 280 -16.77 8.24 7.78
CA ILE A 280 -17.96 9.10 7.75
C ILE A 280 -17.79 10.11 6.62
N ASP A 281 -18.80 10.21 5.77
CA ASP A 281 -18.80 11.07 4.59
C ASP A 281 -20.03 12.00 4.56
N GLY A 282 -19.80 13.30 4.71
CA GLY A 282 -20.82 14.35 4.60
C GLY A 282 -21.89 14.36 5.70
N GLY A 283 -21.58 13.79 6.87
CA GLY A 283 -22.48 13.67 8.03
C GLY A 283 -21.76 13.83 9.37
N GLU A 284 -22.38 13.39 10.45
CA GLU A 284 -21.85 13.51 11.82
C GLU A 284 -21.98 12.21 12.63
N ILE A 285 -21.16 12.08 13.67
CA ILE A 285 -21.26 10.99 14.66
C ILE A 285 -21.94 11.57 15.91
N VAL A 286 -23.07 10.98 16.29
CA VAL A 286 -23.86 11.35 17.46
C VAL A 286 -23.78 10.23 18.49
N CYS A 287 -23.31 10.55 19.70
CA CYS A 287 -23.27 9.60 20.80
C CYS A 287 -24.37 9.93 21.82
N ASN A 288 -25.35 9.03 21.93
CA ASN A 288 -26.46 9.05 22.88
C ASN A 288 -26.27 7.97 23.94
N SER A 289 -25.10 7.92 24.56
CA SER A 289 -24.79 6.96 25.62
C SER A 289 -24.59 7.66 26.97
N LEU A 290 -24.98 6.97 28.04
CA LEU A 290 -24.61 7.36 29.40
C LEU A 290 -23.15 7.01 29.72
N GLY A 291 -22.60 5.99 29.05
CA GLY A 291 -21.19 5.60 29.13
C GLY A 291 -20.35 6.21 28.00
N LYS A 292 -19.03 6.01 28.06
CA LYS A 292 -18.09 6.45 27.01
C LYS A 292 -17.77 5.29 26.07
N PRO A 293 -18.38 5.21 24.87
CA PRO A 293 -17.98 4.21 23.87
C PRO A 293 -16.57 4.48 23.36
N SER A 294 -15.95 3.47 22.76
CA SER A 294 -14.62 3.59 22.14
C SER A 294 -14.61 3.19 20.67
N VAL A 295 -13.75 3.83 19.88
CA VAL A 295 -13.43 3.47 18.50
C VAL A 295 -11.95 3.17 18.42
N SER A 296 -11.61 1.90 18.24
CA SER A 296 -10.24 1.39 18.16
C SER A 296 -9.90 1.00 16.73
N GLY A 297 -8.80 1.53 16.19
CA GLY A 297 -8.40 1.34 14.79
C GLY A 297 -8.13 2.68 14.11
N ILE A 298 -8.87 3.01 13.06
CA ILE A 298 -8.74 4.31 12.36
C ILE A 298 -10.09 4.84 11.91
N THR A 299 -10.28 6.16 12.04
CA THR A 299 -11.48 6.87 11.62
C THR A 299 -11.14 7.89 10.56
N PHE A 300 -11.78 7.83 9.40
CA PHE A 300 -11.70 8.83 8.34
C PHE A 300 -12.93 9.71 8.36
N LEU A 301 -12.72 11.03 8.41
CA LEU A 301 -13.78 12.02 8.42
C LEU A 301 -13.68 12.84 7.13
N ASN A 302 -14.61 12.61 6.20
CA ASN A 302 -14.75 13.37 4.96
C ASN A 302 -15.96 14.31 5.06
N GLU A 303 -15.77 15.59 4.77
CA GLU A 303 -16.83 16.61 4.86
C GLU A 303 -17.66 16.53 6.17
N TYR A 304 -16.99 16.27 7.29
CA TYR A 304 -17.64 16.04 8.57
C TYR A 304 -18.35 17.28 9.08
N LYS A 305 -19.60 17.11 9.54
CA LYS A 305 -20.47 18.23 9.94
C LYS A 305 -20.52 18.49 11.45
N GLY A 306 -20.06 17.55 12.26
CA GLY A 306 -20.07 17.67 13.72
C GLY A 306 -18.85 18.44 14.26
N GLN A 307 -18.87 18.72 15.57
CA GLN A 307 -17.72 19.28 16.28
C GLN A 307 -16.84 18.16 16.83
N ILE A 308 -15.54 18.24 16.59
CA ILE A 308 -14.58 17.15 16.90
C ILE A 308 -14.16 17.15 18.38
N ASP A 309 -14.12 18.32 19.00
CA ASP A 309 -13.83 18.45 20.43
C ASP A 309 -14.94 17.75 21.24
N ASP A 310 -16.21 18.07 20.96
CA ASP A 310 -17.38 17.40 21.53
C ASP A 310 -17.38 15.88 21.29
N LEU A 311 -16.95 15.46 20.10
CA LEU A 311 -16.87 14.04 19.74
C LEU A 311 -15.83 13.30 20.60
N SER A 312 -14.66 13.91 20.81
CA SER A 312 -13.54 13.34 21.58
C SER A 312 -13.83 13.30 23.09
N GLU A 313 -14.68 14.20 23.58
CA GLU A 313 -15.19 14.16 24.95
C GLU A 313 -16.13 12.96 25.15
N ARG A 314 -17.00 12.69 24.17
CA ARG A 314 -18.05 11.66 24.26
C ARG A 314 -17.59 10.26 23.85
N ILE A 315 -16.57 10.13 23.02
CA ILE A 315 -16.07 8.86 22.48
C ILE A 315 -14.56 8.78 22.66
N GLU A 316 -14.05 7.63 23.10
CA GLU A 316 -12.61 7.38 23.17
C GLU A 316 -12.08 6.85 21.84
N PHE A 317 -11.12 7.54 21.23
CA PHE A 317 -10.49 7.10 19.99
C PHE A 317 -9.08 6.58 20.26
N SER A 318 -8.78 5.38 19.78
CA SER A 318 -7.45 4.78 19.92
C SER A 318 -6.94 4.21 18.60
N PHE A 319 -5.66 4.42 18.31
CA PHE A 319 -5.05 3.91 17.09
C PHE A 319 -4.59 2.46 17.32
N ASP A 320 -5.16 1.51 16.56
CA ASP A 320 -4.76 0.10 16.63
C ASP A 320 -4.34 -0.44 15.26
N LYS A 321 -3.02 -0.53 15.09
CA LYS A 321 -2.37 -1.06 13.88
C LYS A 321 -2.79 -2.49 13.55
N ARG A 322 -3.07 -3.33 14.55
CA ARG A 322 -3.46 -4.74 14.33
C ARG A 322 -4.85 -4.80 13.73
N LEU A 323 -5.79 -4.00 14.25
CA LEU A 323 -7.14 -3.89 13.70
C LEU A 323 -7.13 -3.30 12.29
N ILE A 324 -6.34 -2.24 12.07
CA ILE A 324 -6.18 -1.62 10.74
C ILE A 324 -5.61 -2.62 9.74
N ARG A 325 -4.58 -3.43 10.10
CA ARG A 325 -4.06 -4.49 9.23
C ARG A 325 -5.07 -5.58 8.93
N LYS A 326 -5.86 -5.98 9.93
CA LYS A 326 -6.86 -7.03 9.79
C LYS A 326 -7.98 -6.64 8.83
N PHE A 327 -8.44 -5.40 8.87
CA PHE A 327 -9.58 -4.94 8.06
C PHE A 327 -9.16 -4.17 6.81
N GLY A 328 -8.00 -3.50 6.82
CA GLY A 328 -7.47 -2.74 5.69
C GLY A 328 -7.24 -3.60 4.45
N ILE A 329 -6.89 -4.89 4.59
CA ILE A 329 -6.67 -5.79 3.44
C ILE A 329 -7.86 -5.94 2.48
N TYR A 330 -9.06 -5.54 2.93
CA TYR A 330 -10.29 -5.57 2.14
C TYR A 330 -10.55 -4.26 1.40
N ILE A 331 -9.82 -3.19 1.71
CA ILE A 331 -9.86 -1.91 1.00
C ILE A 331 -8.70 -1.92 0.00
N ASP A 332 -8.98 -1.69 -1.28
CA ASP A 332 -7.99 -1.92 -2.34
C ASP A 332 -6.78 -0.98 -2.21
N ASN A 333 -6.99 0.29 -1.88
CA ASN A 333 -5.93 1.28 -1.70
C ASN A 333 -5.15 1.16 -0.38
N TYR A 334 -5.49 0.21 0.49
CA TYR A 334 -4.73 -0.05 1.71
C TYR A 334 -3.33 -0.58 1.38
N ILE A 335 -3.25 -1.52 0.44
CA ILE A 335 -2.00 -2.04 -0.10
C ILE A 335 -1.66 -1.20 -1.33
N ASN A 336 -0.84 -0.17 -1.13
CA ASN A 336 -0.40 0.73 -2.20
C ASN A 336 1.14 0.78 -2.26
N PRO A 337 1.78 -0.20 -2.93
CA PRO A 337 3.22 -0.29 -2.96
C PRO A 337 3.89 0.88 -3.67
N LYS A 338 4.62 1.72 -2.93
CA LYS A 338 5.39 2.85 -3.48
C LYS A 338 6.88 2.61 -3.36
N LEU A 339 7.58 2.60 -4.48
CA LEU A 339 9.03 2.45 -4.54
C LEU A 339 9.72 3.64 -3.86
N ILE A 340 10.66 3.36 -2.98
CA ILE A 340 11.41 4.35 -2.21
C ILE A 340 12.80 4.55 -2.83
N ALA A 341 13.48 3.44 -3.12
CA ALA A 341 14.84 3.47 -3.62
C ALA A 341 15.19 2.14 -4.31
N ILE A 342 16.03 2.23 -5.34
CA ILE A 342 16.70 1.08 -5.95
C ILE A 342 18.21 1.29 -5.74
N LYS A 343 18.89 0.26 -5.26
CA LYS A 343 20.33 0.30 -5.04
C LYS A 343 21.01 -1.00 -5.45
N GLU A 344 22.28 -0.87 -5.82
CA GLU A 344 23.15 -2.01 -5.96
C GLU A 344 23.48 -2.60 -4.57
N LYS A 345 23.29 -3.90 -4.44
CA LYS A 345 23.66 -4.63 -3.23
C LYS A 345 25.17 -4.88 -3.26
N ARG A 346 25.88 -4.11 -2.44
CA ARG A 346 27.33 -4.26 -2.22
C ARG A 346 27.66 -5.56 -1.51
#